data_AF-A0A835Y0T1-F1
#
_entry.id   AF-A0A835Y0T1-F1
#
_cell.length_a   1.000
_cell.length_b   1.000
_cell.length_c   1.000
_cell.angle_alpha   90.00
_cell.angle_beta   90.00
_cell.angle_gamma   90.00
#
_symmetry.space_group_name_H-M   'P 1'
#
loop_
_entity.id
_entity.type
_entity.pdbx_description
1 polymer ?
#
loop_
_entity_poly.entity_id
_entity_poly.type
_entity_poly.pdbx_seq_one_letter_code
_entity_poly.pdbx_strand_id
1 'polypeptide(L)'
;MAAKPQPPGKKPLSEPENKAQKRALELLTEDCKRICTTNINKPFATLQDAVDHLLPFHVLSAMAGDDADLEEAEEVEAEGGRLLCSRKELATELATRRAVELGTKVDELRGRIGRLEGRYRERGKRPLPEEELFIAQVVKEVAERALEAEKAKPPNAPVSDDEEEV
;
A
#
# COMPACT_ATOMS: atom_id res chain seq x y z
N MET A 1 -33.21 -34.27 -40.17
CA MET A 1 -34.12 -33.21 -39.67
C MET A 1 -33.51 -32.64 -38.39
N ALA A 2 -32.76 -31.54 -38.47
CA ALA A 2 -32.10 -30.94 -37.30
C ALA A 2 -33.10 -30.06 -36.51
N ALA A 3 -33.19 -30.30 -35.19
CA ALA A 3 -34.04 -29.53 -34.29
C ALA A 3 -33.52 -28.09 -34.14
N LYS A 4 -34.41 -27.10 -34.28
CA LYS A 4 -34.08 -25.69 -34.04
C LYS A 4 -34.02 -25.42 -32.52
N PRO A 5 -33.00 -24.72 -32.00
CA PRO A 5 -32.94 -24.35 -30.60
C PRO A 5 -34.04 -23.32 -30.29
N GLN A 6 -34.85 -23.64 -29.29
CA GLN A 6 -35.93 -22.80 -28.78
C GLN A 6 -35.31 -21.71 -27.87
N PRO A 7 -35.61 -20.41 -28.09
CA PRO A 7 -35.07 -19.36 -27.23
C PRO A 7 -35.66 -19.47 -25.81
N PRO A 8 -34.87 -19.20 -24.76
CA PRO A 8 -35.36 -19.28 -23.38
C PRO A 8 -36.50 -18.27 -23.17
N GLY A 9 -37.65 -18.77 -22.71
CA GLY A 9 -38.81 -17.95 -22.40
C GLY A 9 -38.48 -16.94 -21.30
N LYS A 10 -38.58 -15.65 -21.62
CA LYS A 10 -38.40 -14.55 -20.66
C LYS A 10 -39.52 -14.65 -19.62
N LYS A 11 -39.18 -14.93 -18.36
CA LYS A 11 -40.11 -14.81 -17.25
C LYS A 11 -40.59 -13.34 -17.19
N PRO A 12 -41.89 -13.08 -16.97
CA PRO A 12 -42.37 -11.71 -16.82
C PRO A 12 -41.72 -11.09 -15.58
N LEU A 13 -40.99 -9.98 -15.78
CA LEU A 13 -40.37 -9.20 -14.71
C LEU A 13 -41.45 -8.65 -13.79
N SER A 14 -41.17 -8.63 -12.49
CA SER A 14 -42.03 -8.02 -11.48
C SER A 14 -42.18 -6.51 -11.70
N GLU A 15 -43.25 -5.89 -11.19
CA GLU A 15 -43.45 -4.43 -11.30
C GLU A 15 -42.25 -3.55 -10.87
N PRO A 16 -41.52 -3.84 -9.76
CA PRO A 16 -40.33 -3.06 -9.40
C PRO A 16 -39.17 -3.26 -10.40
N GLU A 17 -38.99 -4.48 -10.92
CA GLU A 17 -37.96 -4.77 -11.92
C GLU A 17 -38.24 -4.05 -13.25
N ASN A 18 -39.50 -3.95 -13.68
CA ASN A 18 -39.88 -3.18 -14.87
C ASN A 18 -39.59 -1.68 -14.71
N LYS A 19 -39.82 -1.11 -13.52
CA LYS A 19 -39.48 0.30 -13.22
C LYS A 19 -37.98 0.52 -13.20
N ALA A 20 -37.22 -0.41 -12.61
CA ALA A 20 -35.76 -0.35 -12.59
C ALA A 20 -35.17 -0.45 -14.01
N GLN A 21 -35.68 -1.38 -14.82
CA GLN A 21 -35.25 -1.55 -16.22
C GLN A 21 -35.58 -0.32 -17.07
N LYS A 22 -36.77 0.27 -16.91
CA LYS A 22 -37.15 1.50 -17.62
C LYS A 22 -36.22 2.66 -17.27
N ARG A 23 -35.91 2.83 -15.98
CA ARG A 23 -34.97 3.87 -15.51
C ARG A 23 -33.55 3.65 -16.03
N ALA A 24 -33.10 2.40 -16.08
CA ALA A 24 -31.80 2.04 -16.62
C ALA A 24 -31.71 2.36 -18.13
N LEU A 25 -32.76 2.08 -18.91
CA LEU A 25 -32.83 2.42 -20.33
C LEU A 25 -32.86 3.92 -20.58
N GLU A 26 -33.56 4.68 -19.73
CA GLU A 26 -33.57 6.15 -19.80
C GLU A 26 -32.17 6.74 -19.56
N LEU A 27 -31.48 6.27 -18.51
CA LEU A 27 -30.09 6.66 -18.21
C LEU A 27 -29.13 6.29 -19.35
N LEU A 28 -29.22 5.07 -19.87
CA LEU A 28 -28.41 4.61 -21.00
C LEU A 28 -28.64 5.48 -22.25
N THR A 29 -29.87 5.89 -22.49
CA THR A 29 -30.22 6.77 -23.62
C THR A 29 -29.60 8.16 -23.45
N GLU A 30 -29.57 8.69 -22.23
CA GLU A 30 -28.90 9.96 -21.93
C GLU A 30 -27.39 9.87 -22.10
N ASP A 31 -26.78 8.79 -21.63
CA ASP A 31 -25.34 8.55 -21.76
C ASP A 31 -24.93 8.39 -23.23
N CYS A 32 -25.68 7.60 -24.01
CA CYS A 32 -25.46 7.49 -25.46
C CYS A 32 -25.56 8.85 -26.17
N LYS A 33 -26.51 9.70 -25.78
CA LYS A 33 -26.61 11.06 -26.35
C LYS A 33 -25.39 11.91 -26.00
N ARG A 34 -24.89 11.84 -24.76
CA ARG A 34 -23.70 12.58 -24.33
C ARG A 34 -22.45 12.13 -25.08
N ILE A 35 -22.29 10.82 -25.30
CA ILE A 35 -21.17 10.25 -26.06
C ILE A 35 -21.19 10.72 -27.51
N CYS A 36 -22.36 10.63 -28.16
CA CYS A 36 -22.52 11.01 -29.57
C CYS A 36 -22.31 12.50 -29.83
N THR A 37 -22.34 13.35 -28.80
CA THR A 37 -22.07 14.79 -28.92
C THR A 37 -20.67 15.19 -28.46
N THR A 38 -19.89 14.28 -27.88
CA THR A 38 -18.52 14.55 -27.44
C THR A 38 -17.59 14.68 -28.63
N ASN A 39 -16.91 15.83 -28.74
CA ASN A 39 -15.93 16.07 -29.81
C ASN A 39 -14.54 15.62 -29.36
N ILE A 40 -14.08 14.48 -29.87
CA ILE A 40 -12.79 13.85 -29.52
C ILE A 40 -11.58 14.73 -29.88
N ASN A 41 -11.75 15.66 -30.83
CA ASN A 41 -10.67 16.53 -31.29
C ASN A 41 -10.53 17.82 -30.46
N LYS A 42 -11.41 18.04 -29.46
CA LYS A 42 -11.37 19.23 -28.62
C LYS A 42 -10.81 18.86 -27.24
N PRO A 43 -9.76 19.55 -26.75
CA PRO A 43 -9.27 19.33 -25.39
C PRO A 43 -10.33 19.77 -24.37
N PHE A 44 -10.40 19.07 -23.24
CA PHE A 44 -11.30 19.42 -22.15
C PHE A 44 -10.90 20.77 -21.55
N ALA A 45 -11.89 21.64 -21.34
CA ALA A 45 -11.66 22.97 -20.81
C ALA A 45 -11.45 22.97 -19.28
N THR A 46 -12.05 22.00 -18.58
CA THR A 46 -11.99 21.86 -17.12
C THR A 46 -12.00 20.39 -16.70
N LEU A 47 -11.67 20.11 -15.45
CA LEU A 47 -11.79 18.75 -14.90
C LEU A 47 -13.24 18.25 -14.93
N GLN A 48 -14.21 19.11 -14.65
CA GLN A 48 -15.63 18.75 -14.69
C GLN A 48 -16.08 18.40 -16.11
N ASP A 49 -15.61 19.15 -17.10
CA ASP A 49 -15.83 18.90 -18.53
C ASP A 49 -15.25 17.53 -18.96
N ALA A 50 -14.06 17.19 -18.48
CA ALA A 50 -13.47 15.86 -18.70
C ALA A 50 -14.32 14.76 -18.07
N VAL A 51 -14.78 14.95 -16.83
CA VAL A 51 -15.64 13.99 -16.12
C VAL A 51 -16.96 13.79 -16.87
N ASP A 52 -17.64 14.85 -17.28
CA ASP A 52 -18.95 14.77 -17.94
C ASP A 52 -18.87 14.10 -19.33
N HIS A 53 -17.74 14.25 -20.03
CA HIS A 53 -17.53 13.66 -21.35
C HIS A 53 -16.87 12.27 -21.32
N LEU A 54 -16.08 11.92 -20.29
CA LEU A 54 -15.41 10.61 -20.17
C LEU A 54 -16.20 9.58 -19.35
N LEU A 55 -17.04 10.02 -18.40
CA LEU A 55 -17.88 9.12 -17.59
C LEU A 55 -18.77 8.22 -18.44
N PRO A 56 -19.46 8.71 -19.50
CA PRO A 56 -20.31 7.85 -20.32
C PRO A 56 -19.57 6.69 -21.00
N PHE A 57 -18.29 6.88 -21.36
CA PHE A 57 -17.49 5.82 -21.97
C PHE A 57 -17.13 4.71 -20.97
N HIS A 58 -16.98 5.03 -19.68
CA HIS A 58 -16.76 4.03 -18.64
C HIS A 58 -18.01 3.16 -18.41
N VAL A 59 -19.20 3.76 -18.50
CA VAL A 59 -20.49 3.06 -18.35
C VAL A 59 -20.70 2.05 -19.49
N LEU A 60 -20.40 2.42 -20.74
CA LEU A 60 -20.51 1.50 -21.87
C LEU A 60 -19.40 0.45 -21.90
N SER A 61 -18.21 0.77 -21.41
CA SER A 61 -17.09 -0.19 -21.34
C SER A 61 -17.32 -1.25 -20.25
N ALA A 62 -18.06 -0.93 -19.18
CA ALA A 62 -18.49 -1.89 -18.16
C ALA A 62 -19.56 -2.87 -18.69
N MET A 63 -20.43 -2.44 -19.62
CA MET A 63 -21.43 -3.35 -20.22
C MET A 63 -20.86 -4.36 -21.24
N ALA A 64 -19.60 -4.20 -21.66
CA ALA A 64 -18.92 -5.11 -22.58
C ALA A 64 -17.91 -6.04 -21.87
N GLY A 65 -17.70 -5.85 -20.57
CA GLY A 65 -16.80 -6.67 -19.75
C GLY A 65 -17.61 -7.47 -18.75
N ASP A 66 -18.11 -8.63 -19.16
CA ASP A 66 -18.78 -9.62 -18.28
C ASP A 66 -17.90 -10.06 -17.09
N ASP A 67 -16.60 -9.74 -17.07
CA ASP A 67 -15.65 -10.23 -16.07
C ASP A 67 -15.35 -9.24 -14.92
N ALA A 68 -15.65 -7.93 -15.05
CA ALA A 68 -15.20 -6.95 -14.05
C ALA A 68 -16.17 -6.77 -12.87
N ASP A 69 -17.47 -6.91 -13.11
CA ASP A 69 -18.51 -6.65 -12.10
C ASP A 69 -18.99 -7.93 -11.38
N LEU A 70 -18.72 -9.13 -11.91
CA LEU A 70 -19.19 -10.39 -11.32
C LEU A 70 -18.43 -10.74 -10.03
N GLU A 71 -17.10 -10.60 -10.03
CA GLU A 71 -16.28 -10.87 -8.83
C GLU A 71 -16.57 -9.85 -7.72
N GLU A 72 -16.73 -8.56 -8.06
CA GLU A 72 -17.04 -7.50 -7.09
C GLU A 72 -18.50 -7.56 -6.58
N ALA A 73 -19.46 -7.93 -7.44
CA ALA A 73 -20.85 -8.14 -7.01
C ALA A 73 -21.01 -9.39 -6.15
N GLU A 74 -20.31 -10.49 -6.47
CA GLU A 74 -20.29 -11.70 -5.64
C GLU A 74 -19.64 -11.45 -4.28
N GLU A 75 -18.58 -10.63 -4.20
CA GLU A 75 -17.97 -10.24 -2.93
C GLU A 75 -18.90 -9.37 -2.07
N VAL A 76 -19.63 -8.43 -2.67
CA VAL A 76 -20.60 -7.57 -1.95
C VAL A 76 -21.82 -8.35 -1.49
N GLU A 77 -22.30 -9.34 -2.27
CA GLU A 77 -23.39 -10.22 -1.88
C GLU A 77 -22.96 -11.21 -0.78
N ALA A 78 -21.75 -11.76 -0.87
CA ALA A 78 -21.19 -12.68 0.13
C ALA A 78 -20.96 -12.01 1.50
N GLU A 79 -20.66 -10.72 1.53
CA GLU A 79 -20.47 -9.93 2.77
C GLU A 79 -21.78 -9.30 3.31
N GLY A 80 -22.94 -9.60 2.72
CA GLY A 80 -24.24 -9.09 3.20
C GLY A 80 -24.49 -7.61 2.87
N GLY A 81 -23.89 -7.12 1.78
CA GLY A 81 -24.04 -5.76 1.30
C GLY A 81 -25.50 -5.38 1.06
N ARG A 82 -25.90 -4.20 1.55
CA ARG A 82 -27.25 -3.67 1.37
C ARG A 82 -27.50 -3.39 -0.12
N LEU A 83 -28.21 -4.29 -0.81
CA LEU A 83 -28.67 -4.16 -2.20
C LEU A 83 -29.67 -2.98 -2.43
N LEU A 84 -29.90 -2.12 -1.44
CA LEU A 84 -30.83 -0.99 -1.47
C LEU A 84 -30.14 0.38 -1.31
N CYS A 85 -28.83 0.46 -1.52
CA CYS A 85 -28.12 1.74 -1.55
C CYS A 85 -28.28 2.41 -2.93
N SER A 86 -28.41 3.73 -2.96
CA SER A 86 -28.30 4.46 -4.22
C SER A 86 -26.89 4.28 -4.79
N ARG A 87 -26.73 4.27 -6.12
CA ARG A 87 -25.42 4.10 -6.78
C ARG A 87 -24.37 5.11 -6.29
N LYS A 88 -24.79 6.30 -5.87
CA LYS A 88 -23.93 7.31 -5.25
C LYS A 88 -23.41 6.86 -3.88
N GLU A 89 -24.26 6.27 -3.04
CA GLU A 89 -23.89 5.74 -1.73
C GLU A 89 -22.94 4.55 -1.87
N LEU A 90 -23.21 3.62 -2.80
CA LEU A 90 -22.32 2.50 -3.09
C LEU A 90 -20.93 2.97 -3.56
N ALA A 91 -20.87 3.93 -4.48
CA ALA A 91 -19.60 4.50 -4.94
C ALA A 91 -18.82 5.18 -3.79
N THR A 92 -19.51 5.89 -2.90
CA THR A 92 -18.86 6.47 -1.71
C THR A 92 -18.38 5.40 -0.74
N GLU A 93 -19.15 4.34 -0.52
CA GLU A 93 -18.76 3.23 0.35
C GLU A 93 -17.52 2.50 -0.19
N LEU A 94 -17.51 2.13 -1.47
CA LEU A 94 -16.36 1.50 -2.12
C LEU A 94 -15.11 2.41 -2.09
N ALA A 95 -15.27 3.70 -2.37
CA ALA A 95 -14.17 4.66 -2.28
C ALA A 95 -13.61 4.74 -0.85
N THR A 96 -14.48 4.75 0.17
CA THR A 96 -14.04 4.79 1.58
C THR A 96 -13.36 3.50 2.00
N ARG A 97 -13.89 2.32 1.64
CA ARG A 97 -13.28 1.01 1.89
C ARG A 97 -11.89 0.95 1.26
N ARG A 98 -11.78 1.34 -0.02
CA ARG A 98 -10.50 1.33 -0.73
C ARG A 98 -9.51 2.32 -0.14
N ALA A 99 -9.96 3.49 0.29
CA ALA A 99 -9.12 4.47 0.97
C ALA A 99 -8.54 3.91 2.29
N VAL A 100 -9.36 3.19 3.08
CA VAL A 100 -8.91 2.54 4.32
C VAL A 100 -7.88 1.45 4.04
N GLU A 101 -8.13 0.56 3.07
CA GLU A 101 -7.20 -0.49 2.65
C GLU A 101 -5.85 0.05 2.15
N LEU A 102 -5.87 1.14 1.39
CA LEU A 102 -4.65 1.79 0.95
C LEU A 102 -3.94 2.48 2.11
N GLY A 103 -4.69 3.06 3.06
CA GLY A 103 -4.15 3.63 4.29
C GLY A 103 -3.38 2.61 5.12
N THR A 104 -3.97 1.43 5.36
CA THR A 104 -3.30 0.36 6.12
C THR A 104 -2.02 -0.11 5.44
N LYS A 105 -2.03 -0.29 4.12
CA LYS A 105 -0.83 -0.64 3.34
C LYS A 105 0.26 0.44 3.43
N VAL A 106 -0.11 1.72 3.41
CA VAL A 106 0.85 2.82 3.59
C VAL A 106 1.48 2.78 4.98
N ASP A 107 0.69 2.54 6.03
CA ASP A 107 1.20 2.45 7.40
C ASP A 107 2.12 1.24 7.61
N GLU A 108 1.79 0.09 7.01
CA GLU A 108 2.66 -1.10 7.01
C GLU A 108 4.01 -0.81 6.32
N LEU A 109 3.97 -0.15 5.16
CA LEU A 109 5.18 0.25 4.43
C LEU A 109 6.02 1.27 5.22
N ARG A 110 5.37 2.25 5.85
CA ARG A 110 6.04 3.21 6.76
C ARG A 110 6.72 2.49 7.92
N GLY A 111 6.05 1.54 8.55
CA GLY A 111 6.64 0.71 9.61
C GLY A 111 7.83 -0.12 9.11
N ARG A 112 7.75 -0.67 7.90
CA ARG A 112 8.86 -1.42 7.27
C ARG A 112 10.06 -0.52 6.97
N ILE A 113 9.83 0.69 6.47
CA ILE A 113 10.88 1.70 6.26
C ILE A 113 11.53 2.05 7.59
N GLY A 114 10.76 2.36 8.63
CA GLY A 114 11.31 2.64 9.97
C GLY A 114 12.19 1.52 10.52
N ARG A 115 11.80 0.25 10.35
CA ARG A 115 12.63 -0.91 10.71
C ARG A 115 13.91 -1.01 9.89
N LEU A 116 13.87 -0.68 8.60
CA LEU A 116 15.06 -0.66 7.74
C LEU A 116 16.00 0.46 8.14
N GLU A 117 15.49 1.68 8.30
CA GLU A 117 16.26 2.84 8.74
C GLU A 117 16.88 2.62 10.13
N GLY A 118 16.14 2.02 11.06
CA GLY A 118 16.66 1.62 12.37
C GLY A 118 17.85 0.67 12.23
N ARG A 119 17.70 -0.39 11.41
CA ARG A 119 18.81 -1.32 11.12
C ARG A 119 20.01 -0.61 10.48
N TYR A 120 19.80 0.31 9.54
CA TYR A 120 20.90 1.06 8.91
C TYR A 120 21.61 1.99 9.91
N ARG A 121 20.86 2.67 10.79
CA ARG A 121 21.43 3.53 11.84
C ARG A 121 22.21 2.73 12.89
N GLU A 122 21.76 1.52 13.21
CA GLU A 122 22.45 0.62 14.13
C GLU A 122 23.67 -0.07 13.50
N ARG A 123 23.65 -0.30 12.18
CA ARG A 123 24.77 -0.89 11.44
C ARG A 123 26.02 -0.03 11.44
N GLY A 124 25.87 1.29 11.59
CA GLY A 124 27.00 2.22 11.77
C GLY A 124 27.51 2.33 13.21
N LYS A 125 26.87 1.67 14.18
CA LYS A 125 27.26 1.70 15.61
C LYS A 125 27.92 0.42 16.10
N ARG A 126 27.72 -0.71 15.40
CA ARG A 126 28.43 -1.96 15.68
C ARG A 126 29.57 -2.10 14.67
N PRO A 127 30.82 -2.23 15.12
CA PRO A 127 31.92 -2.55 14.22
C PRO A 127 31.59 -3.81 13.42
N LEU A 128 32.03 -3.86 12.17
CA LEU A 128 31.94 -5.09 11.38
C LEU A 128 32.71 -6.21 12.10
N PRO A 129 32.36 -7.49 11.92
CA PRO A 129 33.06 -8.59 12.58
C PRO A 129 34.59 -8.58 12.37
N GLU A 130 35.04 -8.11 11.20
CA GLU A 130 36.46 -7.92 10.89
C GLU A 130 37.10 -6.77 11.69
N GLU A 131 36.35 -5.69 11.92
CA GLU A 131 36.76 -4.56 12.75
C GLU A 131 36.77 -4.95 14.24
N GLU A 132 35.85 -5.81 14.69
CA GLU A 132 35.85 -6.34 16.06
C GLU A 132 37.12 -7.15 16.37
N LEU A 133 37.58 -7.99 15.42
CA LEU A 133 38.83 -8.74 15.54
C LEU A 133 40.05 -7.81 15.59
N PHE A 134 40.07 -6.78 14.74
CA PHE A 134 41.13 -5.80 14.72
C PHE A 134 41.19 -5.01 16.04
N ILE A 135 40.04 -4.55 16.54
CA ILE A 135 39.94 -3.87 17.84
C ILE A 135 40.43 -4.80 18.97
N ALA A 136 40.03 -6.08 18.97
CA ALA A 136 40.47 -7.04 19.97
C ALA A 136 41.99 -7.27 19.93
N GLN A 137 42.59 -7.33 18.74
CA GLN A 137 44.03 -7.48 18.58
C GLN A 137 44.79 -6.25 19.06
N VAL A 138 44.33 -5.04 18.72
CA VAL A 138 44.92 -3.78 19.19
C VAL A 138 44.84 -3.67 20.72
N VAL A 139 43.70 -4.02 21.32
CA VAL A 139 43.54 -4.04 22.79
C VAL A 139 44.51 -5.02 23.44
N LYS A 140 44.69 -6.21 22.84
CA LYS A 140 45.64 -7.21 23.32
C LYS A 140 47.09 -6.70 23.26
N GLU A 141 47.51 -6.11 22.14
CA GLU A 141 48.86 -5.54 21.99
C GLU A 141 49.12 -4.40 22.97
N VAL A 142 48.13 -3.53 23.23
CA VAL A 142 48.23 -2.46 24.22
C VAL A 142 48.36 -3.03 25.63
N ALA A 143 47.60 -4.07 25.98
CA ALA A 143 47.69 -4.73 27.28
C ALA A 143 49.04 -5.43 27.48
N GLU A 144 49.58 -6.08 26.45
CA GLU A 144 50.91 -6.71 26.49
C GLU A 144 52.01 -5.65 26.71
N ARG A 145 51.96 -4.54 25.97
CA ARG A 145 52.90 -3.42 26.18
C ARG A 145 52.80 -2.79 27.57
N ALA A 146 51.60 -2.67 28.12
CA ALA A 146 51.41 -2.17 29.47
C ALA A 146 52.02 -3.11 30.52
N LEU A 147 51.85 -4.43 30.35
CA LEU A 147 52.47 -5.42 31.23
C LEU A 147 53.99 -5.47 31.11
N GLU A 148 54.52 -5.30 29.90
CA GLU A 148 55.97 -5.17 29.68
C GLU A 148 56.53 -3.90 30.32
N ALA A 149 55.80 -2.78 30.25
CA ALA A 149 56.18 -1.54 30.91
C ALA A 149 56.15 -1.66 32.44
N GLU A 150 55.19 -2.39 33.02
CA GLU A 150 55.18 -2.68 34.45
C GLU A 150 56.32 -3.63 34.87
N LYS A 151 56.62 -4.66 34.07
CA LYS A 151 57.77 -5.55 34.31
C LYS A 151 59.12 -4.86 34.15
N ALA A 152 59.20 -3.87 33.27
CA ALA A 152 60.40 -3.05 33.06
C ALA A 152 60.54 -1.93 34.11
N LYS A 153 59.53 -1.70 34.96
CA LYS A 153 59.61 -0.73 36.05
C LYS A 153 60.52 -1.33 37.14
N PRO A 154 61.71 -0.74 37.38
CA PRO A 154 62.64 -1.29 38.36
C PRO A 154 62.02 -1.26 39.76
N PRO A 155 62.35 -2.22 40.63
CA PRO A 155 61.87 -2.20 42.01
C PRO A 155 62.36 -0.91 42.66
N ASN A 156 61.41 -0.18 43.24
CA ASN A 156 61.65 1.04 44.00
C ASN A 156 62.85 0.81 44.93
N ALA A 157 63.92 1.58 44.73
CA ALA A 157 65.05 1.57 45.64
C ALA A 157 64.54 1.92 47.05
N PRO A 158 65.06 1.29 48.12
CA PRO A 158 64.68 1.65 49.47
C PRO A 158 65.02 3.13 49.68
N VAL A 159 64.01 3.93 50.02
CA VAL A 159 64.23 5.27 50.59
C VAL A 159 64.89 5.03 51.94
N SER A 160 66.21 5.14 51.97
CA SER A 160 66.99 5.25 53.19
C SER A 160 66.81 6.67 53.72
N ASP A 161 65.80 6.88 54.56
CA ASP A 161 65.75 8.02 55.47
C ASP A 161 66.48 7.63 56.76
N ASP A 162 67.81 7.62 56.69
CA ASP A 162 68.66 7.94 57.83
C ASP A 162 68.83 9.46 57.80
N GLU A 163 68.19 10.19 58.71
CA GLU A 163 68.80 11.31 59.44
C GLU A 163 68.07 11.46 60.79
N GLU A 164 68.77 11.03 61.84
CA GLU A 164 68.63 11.49 63.22
C GLU A 164 68.78 13.02 63.28
N GLU A 165 67.98 13.70 64.10
CA GLU A 165 68.55 14.68 65.03
C GLU A 165 67.62 14.93 66.23
N VAL A 166 68.30 15.11 67.36
CA VAL A 166 67.86 15.17 68.77
C VAL A 166 67.35 16.55 69.15
#